data_AF-A0A067SQY4-F1
#
_entry.id   AF-A0A067SQY4-F1
#
_cell.length_a   1.000
_cell.length_b   1.000
_cell.length_c   1.000
_cell.angle_alpha   90.00
_cell.angle_beta   90.00
_cell.angle_gamma   90.00
#
_symmetry.space_group_name_H-M   'P 1'
#
loop_
_entity.id
_entity.type
_entity.pdbx_description
1 polymer ?
#
loop_
_entity_poly.entity_id
_entity_poly.type
_entity_poly.pdbx_seq_one_letter_code
_entity_poly.pdbx_strand_id
1 'polypeptide(L)'
;MLTRRKVREIRRATFNLITLPPEVIVEILKHMDWKTILRALQTCNKLFEVSKTRSIWVTLFNRCTETLLYPPRLVQPIHHYSTAELENLLVRGLSSKVGWNSYRPPTERLTKDDILGTAGKVLLEGGRWLLTCGNNIDGGEHVHFYDLDSNPQSLLLSKLFKVELPSTKLDLQLHNIISQAIPRVGSSFHVVVHSRSWSAFGGTLMGCTIYHIQQQGHGPQATLVANLLNSFIYTQNGFNISPKLCLLDDYIMEDVLESPEGGYSSIQVYNWRTTTSAHHIKSCLLLESPPLFSRLLPENKVICASSHSSMAIYRLPPFKKVEFRDSLNGSDLPRNIAKPIHVLSLDGIGNRALLSSQLNISEPCIGKTATRISLRVDGSIYGFIIPHDESEPLVFFLALSVELMQPESKYVTLGVDKAYVESHEDSPNAITVAFNWPTDDEAASAKWEPRLAVTYRRKWMFHWESYRSPALIDEPSGRLIRAATYGQSEEDYLSSSDTDTGPWSIIDFCLPRYIADSARCS
;
A
#
# COMPACT_ATOMS: atom_id res chain seq x y z
N MET A 1 26.02 10.45 -63.41
CA MET A 1 25.50 9.07 -63.21
C MET A 1 26.50 8.26 -62.37
N LEU A 2 26.45 8.42 -61.04
CA LEU A 2 27.12 7.55 -60.07
C LEU A 2 26.10 6.51 -59.61
N THR A 3 26.45 5.25 -59.79
CA THR A 3 25.57 4.09 -59.66
C THR A 3 25.09 3.89 -58.22
N ARG A 4 23.77 3.94 -58.01
CA ARG A 4 23.01 3.55 -56.79
C ARG A 4 23.28 2.10 -56.29
N ARG A 5 24.22 1.39 -56.90
CA ARG A 5 24.51 -0.04 -56.68
C ARG A 5 25.53 -0.28 -55.56
N LYS A 6 26.38 0.70 -55.20
CA LYS A 6 27.36 0.56 -54.10
C LYS A 6 26.81 0.88 -52.70
N VAL A 7 25.62 1.49 -52.59
CA VAL A 7 24.99 1.81 -51.28
C VAL A 7 24.16 0.63 -50.72
N ARG A 8 23.90 -0.41 -51.54
CA ARG A 8 23.19 -1.63 -51.11
C ARG A 8 24.10 -2.75 -50.61
N GLU A 9 25.41 -2.55 -50.61
CA GLU A 9 26.40 -3.58 -50.27
C GLU A 9 27.16 -3.30 -48.96
N ILE A 10 26.65 -2.40 -48.11
CA ILE A 10 26.75 -2.61 -46.66
C ILE A 10 25.77 -3.75 -46.35
N ARG A 11 26.14 -4.96 -46.80
CA ARG A 11 25.60 -6.20 -46.26
C ARG A 11 25.77 -6.06 -44.76
N ARG A 12 24.66 -5.99 -44.02
CA ARG A 12 24.65 -6.14 -42.58
C ARG A 12 25.42 -7.41 -42.29
N ALA A 13 26.71 -7.28 -41.93
CA ALA A 13 27.43 -8.36 -41.30
C ALA A 13 26.58 -8.70 -40.08
N THR A 14 25.88 -9.83 -40.14
CA THR A 14 25.08 -10.32 -39.02
C THR A 14 26.09 -10.69 -37.95
N PHE A 15 26.41 -9.72 -37.09
CA PHE A 15 27.24 -9.94 -35.92
C PHE A 15 26.53 -10.98 -35.08
N ASN A 16 27.13 -12.15 -35.01
CA ASN A 16 26.55 -13.25 -34.28
C ASN A 16 26.93 -13.11 -32.81
N LEU A 17 26.00 -12.62 -31.97
CA LEU A 17 26.28 -12.35 -30.55
C LEU A 17 26.89 -13.57 -29.83
N ILE A 18 26.51 -14.79 -30.23
CA ILE A 18 27.03 -16.03 -29.64
C ILE A 18 28.50 -16.33 -29.99
N THR A 19 29.11 -15.64 -30.95
CA THR A 19 30.55 -15.81 -31.24
C THR A 19 31.44 -14.96 -30.33
N LEU A 20 30.86 -14.03 -29.57
CA LEU A 20 31.62 -13.21 -28.62
C LEU A 20 32.01 -14.02 -27.36
N PRO A 21 33.10 -13.63 -26.67
CA PRO A 21 33.42 -14.13 -25.35
C PRO A 21 32.27 -13.86 -24.35
N PRO A 22 32.00 -14.77 -23.40
CA PRO A 22 30.91 -14.62 -22.43
C PRO A 22 30.96 -13.30 -21.66
N GLU A 23 32.15 -12.82 -21.30
CA GLU A 23 32.38 -11.60 -20.54
C GLU A 23 31.88 -10.36 -21.31
N VAL A 24 32.12 -10.34 -22.62
CA VAL A 24 31.64 -9.26 -23.50
C VAL A 24 30.12 -9.29 -23.60
N ILE A 25 29.51 -10.49 -23.67
CA ILE A 25 28.06 -10.64 -23.68
C ILE A 25 27.46 -10.17 -22.34
N VAL A 26 28.09 -10.46 -21.20
CA VAL A 26 27.68 -9.96 -19.87
C VAL A 26 27.65 -8.43 -19.87
N GLU A 27 28.73 -7.78 -20.31
CA GLU A 27 28.77 -6.31 -20.35
C GLU A 27 27.70 -5.73 -21.27
N ILE A 28 27.45 -6.34 -22.43
CA ILE A 28 26.34 -5.94 -23.30
C ILE A 28 24.99 -6.07 -22.57
N LEU A 29 24.73 -7.20 -21.92
CA LEU A 29 23.45 -7.47 -21.25
C LEU A 29 23.19 -6.57 -20.04
N LYS A 30 24.22 -6.11 -19.33
CA LYS A 30 24.07 -5.11 -18.25
C LYS A 30 23.42 -3.79 -18.71
N HIS A 31 23.61 -3.44 -19.98
CA HIS A 31 23.03 -2.25 -20.58
C HIS A 31 21.63 -2.47 -21.19
N MET A 32 21.18 -3.72 -21.30
CA MET A 32 19.87 -4.04 -21.87
C MET A 32 18.73 -3.79 -20.87
N ASP A 33 17.50 -3.76 -21.37
CA ASP A 33 16.31 -3.74 -20.51
C ASP A 33 15.96 -5.16 -20.01
N TRP A 34 15.12 -5.23 -18.98
CA TRP A 34 14.70 -6.51 -18.40
C TRP A 34 14.02 -7.41 -19.42
N LYS A 35 13.26 -6.86 -20.38
CA LYS A 35 12.55 -7.63 -21.41
C LYS A 35 13.53 -8.35 -22.32
N THR A 36 14.62 -7.69 -22.70
CA THR A 36 15.68 -8.23 -23.55
C THR A 36 16.46 -9.31 -22.81
N ILE A 37 16.75 -9.10 -21.52
CA ILE A 37 17.38 -10.13 -20.67
C ILE A 37 16.49 -11.37 -20.57
N LEU A 38 15.19 -11.20 -20.30
CA LEU A 38 14.25 -12.33 -20.25
C LEU A 38 14.11 -13.06 -21.59
N ARG A 39 14.15 -12.34 -22.71
CA ARG A 39 14.20 -12.98 -24.04
C ARG A 39 15.50 -13.74 -24.25
N ALA A 40 16.64 -13.19 -23.82
CA ALA A 40 17.93 -13.86 -23.93
C ALA A 40 17.93 -15.20 -23.19
N LEU A 41 17.29 -15.29 -22.01
CA LEU A 41 17.09 -16.57 -21.30
C LEU A 41 16.35 -17.63 -22.13
N GLN A 42 15.49 -17.22 -23.06
CA GLN A 42 14.64 -18.11 -23.85
C GLN A 42 15.20 -18.40 -25.26
N THR A 43 16.41 -17.94 -25.57
CA THR A 43 16.95 -18.02 -26.95
C THR A 43 17.82 -19.25 -27.21
N CYS A 44 18.90 -19.44 -26.45
CA CYS A 44 19.79 -20.60 -26.55
C CYS A 44 20.56 -20.81 -25.25
N ASN A 45 21.14 -22.01 -25.06
CA ASN A 45 21.84 -22.37 -23.82
C ASN A 45 22.96 -21.39 -23.46
N LYS A 46 23.76 -20.92 -24.44
CA LYS A 46 24.83 -19.95 -24.15
C LYS A 46 24.27 -18.62 -23.60
N LEU A 47 23.20 -18.10 -24.18
CA LEU A 47 22.59 -16.86 -23.72
C LEU A 47 21.81 -17.05 -22.41
N PHE A 48 21.23 -18.23 -22.19
CA PHE A 48 20.66 -18.62 -20.91
C PHE A 48 21.71 -18.56 -19.80
N GLU A 49 22.83 -19.30 -19.94
CA GLU A 49 23.92 -19.32 -18.96
C GLU A 49 24.48 -17.92 -18.69
N VAL A 50 24.77 -17.16 -19.75
CA VAL A 50 25.31 -15.80 -19.60
C VAL A 50 24.31 -14.87 -18.92
N SER A 51 23.02 -14.93 -19.28
CA SER A 51 21.97 -14.08 -18.68
C SER A 51 21.70 -14.42 -17.21
N LYS A 52 22.07 -15.61 -16.74
CA LYS A 52 22.07 -15.99 -15.31
C LYS A 52 23.27 -15.43 -14.54
N THR A 53 24.13 -14.63 -15.16
CA THR A 53 25.24 -13.98 -14.45
C THR A 53 24.70 -12.97 -13.44
N ARG A 54 25.12 -13.13 -12.17
CA ARG A 54 24.71 -12.29 -11.04
C ARG A 54 24.83 -10.79 -11.30
N SER A 55 25.93 -10.36 -11.89
CA SER A 55 26.22 -8.94 -12.10
C SER A 55 25.21 -8.25 -13.04
N ILE A 56 24.57 -9.00 -13.95
CA ILE A 56 23.48 -8.50 -14.80
C ILE A 56 22.27 -8.16 -13.93
N TRP A 57 21.85 -9.10 -13.08
CA TRP A 57 20.68 -8.92 -12.20
C TRP A 57 20.88 -7.85 -11.13
N VAL A 58 22.09 -7.75 -10.55
CA VAL A 58 22.42 -6.64 -9.64
C VAL A 58 22.36 -5.29 -10.35
N THR A 59 22.90 -5.19 -11.57
CA THR A 59 22.85 -3.95 -12.36
C THR A 59 21.41 -3.59 -12.71
N LEU A 60 20.62 -4.57 -13.13
CA LEU A 60 19.21 -4.40 -13.44
C LEU A 60 18.41 -3.99 -12.20
N PHE A 61 18.68 -4.62 -11.05
CA PHE A 61 18.06 -4.29 -9.77
C PHE A 61 18.28 -2.81 -9.44
N ASN A 62 19.54 -2.36 -9.43
CA ASN A 62 19.88 -0.97 -9.11
C ASN A 62 19.18 0.02 -10.06
N ARG A 63 19.19 -0.25 -11.36
CA ARG A 63 18.48 0.58 -12.36
C ARG A 63 16.97 0.61 -12.11
N CYS A 64 16.36 -0.53 -11.79
CA CYS A 64 14.94 -0.60 -11.43
C CYS A 64 14.66 0.16 -10.14
N THR A 65 15.55 0.08 -9.16
CA THR A 65 15.43 0.78 -7.87
C THR A 65 15.48 2.30 -7.99
N GLU A 66 16.11 2.82 -9.05
CA GLU A 66 16.16 4.25 -9.39
C GLU A 66 14.96 4.73 -10.21
N THR A 67 14.38 3.86 -11.03
CA THR A 67 13.35 4.24 -12.04
C THR A 67 11.93 3.85 -11.66
N LEU A 68 11.74 2.87 -10.78
CA LEU A 68 10.42 2.43 -10.36
C LEU A 68 9.91 3.28 -9.21
N LEU A 69 8.62 3.62 -9.28
CA LEU A 69 7.89 4.23 -8.17
C LEU A 69 7.94 3.35 -6.91
N TYR A 70 7.85 2.02 -7.12
CA TYR A 70 7.99 1.00 -6.11
C TYR A 70 9.22 0.14 -6.39
N PRO A 71 10.39 0.52 -5.85
CA PRO A 71 11.58 -0.30 -5.99
C PRO A 71 11.37 -1.64 -5.25
N PRO A 72 11.79 -2.78 -5.84
CA PRO A 72 11.73 -4.04 -5.13
C PRO A 72 12.55 -3.99 -3.84
N ARG A 73 12.03 -4.57 -2.75
CA ARG A 73 12.66 -4.50 -1.43
C ARG A 73 13.56 -5.68 -1.15
N LEU A 74 14.73 -5.39 -0.59
CA LEU A 74 15.63 -6.42 -0.10
C LEU A 74 15.46 -6.59 1.42
N VAL A 75 15.19 -7.83 1.82
CA VAL A 75 15.17 -8.31 3.20
C VAL A 75 16.57 -8.22 3.85
N GLN A 76 17.61 -8.36 3.04
CA GLN A 76 19.01 -8.43 3.47
C GLN A 76 19.90 -7.62 2.52
N PRO A 77 21.18 -7.37 2.85
CA PRO A 77 22.09 -6.76 1.89
C PRO A 77 22.14 -7.55 0.58
N ILE A 78 22.16 -6.86 -0.56
CA ILE A 78 22.04 -7.49 -1.89
C ILE A 78 23.02 -8.66 -2.13
N HIS A 79 24.21 -8.61 -1.51
CA HIS A 79 25.22 -9.66 -1.64
C HIS A 79 24.82 -11.01 -1.04
N HIS A 80 23.84 -11.06 -0.12
CA HIS A 80 23.32 -12.29 0.48
C HIS A 80 22.35 -13.06 -0.42
N TYR A 81 21.77 -12.39 -1.42
CA TYR A 81 20.85 -13.04 -2.36
C TYR A 81 21.62 -13.89 -3.36
N SER A 82 21.13 -15.06 -3.72
CA SER A 82 21.57 -15.78 -4.92
C SER A 82 21.11 -15.06 -6.19
N THR A 83 21.66 -15.43 -7.36
CA THR A 83 21.15 -14.91 -8.64
C THR A 83 19.67 -15.26 -8.84
N ALA A 84 19.29 -16.49 -8.53
CA ALA A 84 17.91 -16.96 -8.70
C ALA A 84 16.93 -16.16 -7.83
N GLU A 85 17.31 -15.81 -6.60
CA GLU A 85 16.46 -14.98 -5.73
C GLU A 85 16.33 -13.55 -6.24
N LEU A 86 17.41 -12.93 -6.72
CA LEU A 86 17.35 -11.58 -7.32
C LEU A 86 16.48 -11.57 -8.57
N GLU A 87 16.63 -12.58 -9.43
CA GLU A 87 15.81 -12.77 -10.62
C GLU A 87 14.33 -12.91 -10.21
N ASN A 88 14.00 -13.83 -9.32
CA ASN A 88 12.62 -14.04 -8.87
C ASN A 88 12.01 -12.76 -8.28
N LEU A 89 12.77 -12.03 -7.47
CA LEU A 89 12.33 -10.80 -6.83
C LEU A 89 12.03 -9.70 -7.86
N LEU A 90 12.93 -9.50 -8.83
CA LEU A 90 12.73 -8.52 -9.90
C LEU A 90 11.60 -8.94 -10.84
N VAL A 91 11.62 -10.19 -11.30
CA VAL A 91 10.65 -10.73 -12.24
C VAL A 91 9.25 -10.68 -11.63
N ARG A 92 9.08 -10.92 -10.33
CA ARG A 92 7.79 -10.77 -9.64
C ARG A 92 7.27 -9.33 -9.76
N GLY A 93 8.05 -8.33 -9.35
CA GLY A 93 7.63 -6.92 -9.42
C GLY A 93 7.43 -6.39 -10.86
N LEU A 94 8.16 -6.94 -11.83
CA LEU A 94 7.95 -6.61 -13.24
C LEU A 94 6.71 -7.32 -13.82
N SER A 95 6.48 -8.57 -13.41
CA SER A 95 5.35 -9.38 -13.86
C SER A 95 4.03 -8.87 -13.28
N SER A 96 4.01 -8.36 -12.05
CA SER A 96 2.85 -7.67 -11.48
C SER A 96 2.46 -6.49 -12.35
N LYS A 97 3.42 -5.60 -12.67
CA LYS A 97 3.19 -4.44 -13.55
C LYS A 97 2.63 -4.83 -14.91
N VAL A 98 3.10 -5.94 -15.49
CA VAL A 98 2.54 -6.45 -16.76
C VAL A 98 1.16 -7.08 -16.56
N GLY A 99 0.94 -7.84 -15.49
CA GLY A 99 -0.31 -8.58 -15.28
C GLY A 99 -1.51 -7.69 -14.92
N TRP A 100 -1.26 -6.58 -14.22
CA TRP A 100 -2.25 -5.49 -14.08
C TRP A 100 -2.71 -4.95 -15.44
N ASN A 101 -1.80 -4.90 -16.40
CA ASN A 101 -2.01 -4.41 -17.77
C ASN A 101 -2.28 -5.54 -18.78
N SER A 102 -2.81 -6.68 -18.33
CA SER A 102 -2.98 -7.87 -19.17
C SER A 102 -4.44 -8.31 -19.19
N TYR A 103 -4.93 -8.75 -20.35
CA TYR A 103 -6.24 -9.41 -20.48
C TYR A 103 -6.30 -10.78 -19.81
N ARG A 104 -5.15 -11.38 -19.50
CA ARG A 104 -5.10 -12.67 -18.82
C ARG A 104 -5.67 -12.52 -17.40
N PRO A 105 -6.56 -13.43 -16.98
CA PRO A 105 -7.02 -13.45 -15.60
C PRO A 105 -5.82 -13.64 -14.68
N PRO A 106 -5.81 -12.98 -13.51
CA PRO A 106 -4.77 -13.18 -12.52
C PRO A 106 -5.00 -14.53 -11.85
N THR A 107 -4.02 -14.98 -11.07
CA THR A 107 -4.20 -16.21 -10.30
C THR A 107 -4.99 -15.87 -9.04
N GLU A 108 -6.13 -16.53 -8.84
CA GLU A 108 -6.96 -16.38 -7.65
C GLU A 108 -6.87 -17.68 -6.83
N ARG A 109 -6.66 -17.55 -5.52
CA ARG A 109 -6.61 -18.68 -4.59
C ARG A 109 -7.35 -18.33 -3.31
N LEU A 110 -8.08 -19.31 -2.76
CA LEU A 110 -8.83 -19.16 -1.52
C LEU A 110 -8.03 -19.63 -0.32
N THR A 111 -8.24 -18.96 0.81
CA THR A 111 -7.88 -19.50 2.13
C THR A 111 -8.90 -20.58 2.51
N LYS A 112 -8.44 -21.66 3.15
CA LYS A 112 -9.29 -22.82 3.49
C LYS A 112 -10.15 -22.63 4.74
N ASP A 113 -9.85 -21.64 5.58
CA ASP A 113 -10.40 -21.56 6.93
C ASP A 113 -10.97 -20.18 7.30
N ASP A 114 -12.03 -20.22 8.12
CA ASP A 114 -12.73 -19.09 8.77
C ASP A 114 -11.94 -18.47 9.96
N ILE A 115 -10.67 -18.85 10.13
CA ILE A 115 -9.86 -18.53 11.33
C ILE A 115 -9.27 -17.11 11.23
N LEU A 116 -9.73 -16.30 10.28
CA LEU A 116 -9.22 -14.94 10.12
C LEU A 116 -9.83 -14.04 11.19
N GLY A 117 -8.93 -13.36 11.90
CA GLY A 117 -9.30 -12.46 12.97
C GLY A 117 -10.25 -11.37 12.46
N THR A 118 -11.27 -11.09 13.26
CA THR A 118 -12.36 -10.15 12.91
C THR A 118 -11.94 -8.68 13.03
N ALA A 119 -10.80 -8.40 13.65
CA ALA A 119 -10.42 -7.05 14.06
C ALA A 119 -9.08 -6.65 13.42
N GLY A 120 -9.11 -5.73 12.45
CA GLY A 120 -7.93 -5.14 11.83
C GLY A 120 -7.11 -6.13 10.96
N LYS A 121 -6.81 -5.72 9.73
CA LYS A 121 -6.03 -6.53 8.78
C LYS A 121 -5.03 -5.64 8.09
N VAL A 122 -3.80 -6.14 7.91
CA VAL A 122 -2.80 -5.42 7.14
C VAL A 122 -1.95 -6.33 6.28
N LEU A 123 -1.88 -6.00 5.00
CA LEU A 123 -0.92 -6.58 4.08
C LEU A 123 0.41 -5.83 4.22
N LEU A 124 1.46 -6.54 4.64
CA LEU A 124 2.80 -5.95 4.70
C LEU A 124 3.36 -5.77 3.29
N GLU A 125 4.19 -4.74 3.13
CA GLU A 125 4.77 -4.42 1.82
C GLU A 125 5.62 -5.56 1.27
N GLY A 126 5.54 -5.75 -0.05
CA GLY A 126 6.06 -6.91 -0.75
C GLY A 126 5.04 -8.04 -0.84
N GLY A 127 3.87 -7.87 -0.22
CA GLY A 127 2.68 -8.70 -0.38
C GLY A 127 2.79 -10.11 0.20
N ARG A 128 3.94 -10.50 0.77
CA ARG A 128 4.10 -11.86 1.29
C ARG A 128 3.32 -12.10 2.57
N TRP A 129 3.24 -11.12 3.45
CA TRP A 129 2.74 -11.32 4.81
C TRP A 129 1.43 -10.58 5.02
N LEU A 130 0.40 -11.30 5.46
CA LEU A 130 -0.85 -10.70 5.96
C LEU A 130 -0.87 -10.83 7.48
N LEU A 131 -1.05 -9.70 8.16
CA LEU A 131 -1.29 -9.65 9.59
C LEU A 131 -2.78 -9.51 9.88
N THR A 132 -3.24 -10.20 10.91
CA THR A 132 -4.63 -10.11 11.38
C THR A 132 -4.68 -10.13 12.89
N CYS A 133 -5.66 -9.46 13.49
CA CYS A 133 -5.92 -9.54 14.93
C CYS A 133 -7.24 -10.26 15.21
N GLY A 134 -7.24 -11.14 16.20
CA GLY A 134 -8.44 -11.86 16.61
C GLY A 134 -8.27 -12.62 17.91
N ASN A 135 -9.39 -13.08 18.45
CA ASN A 135 -9.50 -13.87 19.68
C ASN A 135 -9.87 -15.35 19.43
N ASN A 136 -9.95 -15.76 18.16
CA ASN A 136 -10.64 -16.98 17.72
C ASN A 136 -9.98 -18.31 18.14
N ILE A 137 -8.73 -18.32 18.61
CA ILE A 137 -7.96 -19.57 18.76
C ILE A 137 -7.71 -19.96 20.22
N ASP A 138 -7.50 -19.00 21.13
CA ASP A 138 -7.09 -19.31 22.51
C ASP A 138 -7.72 -18.40 23.59
N GLY A 139 -8.78 -17.67 23.26
CA GLY A 139 -9.46 -16.76 24.20
C GLY A 139 -8.64 -15.53 24.62
N GLY A 140 -7.45 -15.34 24.03
CA GLY A 140 -6.63 -14.13 24.15
C GLY A 140 -6.55 -13.38 22.82
N GLU A 141 -6.38 -12.07 22.89
CA GLU A 141 -6.18 -11.23 21.72
C GLU A 141 -4.73 -11.37 21.23
N HIS A 142 -4.57 -11.92 20.03
CA HIS A 142 -3.28 -12.21 19.41
C HIS A 142 -3.20 -11.55 18.05
N VAL A 143 -2.01 -11.05 17.72
CA VAL A 143 -1.66 -10.73 16.34
C VAL A 143 -1.10 -12.00 15.71
N HIS A 144 -1.67 -12.36 14.58
CA HIS A 144 -1.26 -13.50 13.79
C HIS A 144 -0.73 -13.06 12.43
N PHE A 145 -0.03 -13.97 11.75
CA PHE A 145 0.42 -13.75 10.39
C PHE A 145 0.22 -14.97 9.49
N TYR A 146 0.05 -14.70 8.20
CA TYR A 146 0.00 -15.69 7.12
C TYR A 146 1.14 -15.46 6.15
N ASP A 147 1.83 -16.55 5.78
CA ASP A 147 2.73 -16.55 4.63
C ASP A 147 1.94 -16.79 3.35
N LEU A 148 1.66 -15.71 2.61
CA LEU A 148 0.92 -15.77 1.36
C LEU A 148 1.77 -16.28 0.17
N ASP A 149 3.04 -16.61 0.37
CA ASP A 149 3.82 -17.34 -0.64
C ASP A 149 3.89 -18.85 -0.34
N SER A 150 3.43 -19.28 0.84
CA SER A 150 3.30 -20.69 1.18
C SER A 150 2.19 -21.38 0.37
N ASN A 151 2.28 -22.71 0.28
CA ASN A 151 1.30 -23.53 -0.45
C ASN A 151 -0.12 -23.20 0.07
N PRO A 152 -1.09 -22.92 -0.82
CA PRO A 152 -2.45 -22.57 -0.41
C PRO A 152 -3.10 -23.60 0.52
N GLN A 153 -2.73 -24.88 0.37
CA GLN A 153 -3.23 -25.96 1.23
C GLN A 153 -2.61 -25.97 2.63
N SER A 154 -1.54 -25.20 2.84
CA SER A 154 -0.76 -25.11 4.08
C SER A 154 -0.57 -23.65 4.50
N LEU A 155 -1.56 -22.77 4.27
CA LEU A 155 -1.55 -21.43 4.85
C LEU A 155 -1.71 -21.54 6.36
N LEU A 156 -0.60 -21.83 7.02
CA LEU A 156 -0.55 -22.03 8.46
C LEU A 156 -0.60 -20.68 9.15
N LEU A 157 -1.65 -20.49 9.93
CA LEU A 157 -1.75 -19.35 10.80
C LEU A 157 -0.71 -19.45 11.91
N SER A 158 0.20 -18.48 11.94
CA SER A 158 1.24 -18.42 12.96
C SER A 158 0.98 -17.28 13.94
N LYS A 159 1.16 -17.55 15.23
CA LYS A 159 1.07 -16.52 16.27
C LYS A 159 2.31 -15.63 16.19
N LEU A 160 2.12 -14.32 16.14
CA LEU A 160 3.23 -13.37 16.18
C LEU A 160 3.52 -12.92 17.62
N PHE A 161 2.51 -12.37 18.29
CA PHE A 161 2.57 -11.98 19.70
C PHE A 161 1.18 -11.86 20.30
N LYS A 162 1.13 -11.92 21.64
CA LYS A 162 -0.06 -11.60 22.42
C LYS A 162 -0.11 -10.09 22.66
N VAL A 163 -1.29 -9.49 22.49
CA VAL A 163 -1.51 -8.09 22.87
C VAL A 163 -1.82 -8.08 24.37
N GLU A 164 -0.97 -7.43 25.16
CA GLU A 164 -1.20 -7.25 26.59
C GLU A 164 -2.19 -6.12 26.79
N LEU A 165 -3.37 -6.43 27.32
CA LEU A 165 -4.47 -5.49 27.37
C LEU A 165 -5.11 -5.40 28.75
N PRO A 166 -5.57 -4.20 29.18
CA PRO A 166 -6.04 -4.01 30.55
C PRO A 166 -7.43 -4.60 30.88
N SER A 167 -8.24 -5.09 29.91
CA SER A 167 -9.64 -5.49 30.18
C SER A 167 -10.30 -6.30 29.04
N THR A 168 -11.48 -6.88 29.32
CA THR A 168 -12.10 -8.02 28.59
C THR A 168 -12.96 -7.71 27.35
N LYS A 169 -13.03 -6.47 26.84
CA LYS A 169 -13.70 -6.16 25.56
C LYS A 169 -13.02 -4.99 24.86
N LEU A 170 -12.26 -5.27 23.81
CA LEU A 170 -11.50 -4.25 23.09
C LEU A 170 -11.75 -4.37 21.59
N ASP A 171 -11.85 -3.22 20.93
CA ASP A 171 -11.72 -3.14 19.48
C ASP A 171 -10.24 -2.99 19.17
N LEU A 172 -9.70 -3.91 18.37
CA LEU A 172 -8.31 -3.92 17.95
C LEU A 172 -8.20 -3.51 16.49
N GLN A 173 -7.40 -2.48 16.24
CA GLN A 173 -7.10 -2.05 14.89
C GLN A 173 -5.61 -2.19 14.63
N LEU A 174 -5.29 -2.87 13.54
CA LEU A 174 -3.92 -3.00 13.05
C LEU A 174 -3.68 -1.96 11.97
N HIS A 175 -2.60 -1.21 12.15
CA HIS A 175 -2.11 -0.25 11.17
C HIS A 175 -0.63 -0.54 10.91
N ASN A 176 -0.23 -0.60 9.64
CA ASN A 176 1.17 -0.86 9.29
C ASN A 176 1.87 0.42 8.86
N ILE A 177 3.08 0.59 9.36
CA ILE A 177 4.07 1.51 8.81
C ILE A 177 4.85 0.80 7.73
N ILE A 178 5.11 1.59 6.70
CA ILE A 178 6.26 1.39 5.88
C ILE A 178 7.28 2.43 6.34
N SER A 179 8.32 2.01 7.07
CA SER A 179 9.33 2.96 7.54
C SER A 179 10.23 3.22 6.33
N GLN A 180 9.92 4.27 5.59
CA GLN A 180 10.70 4.66 4.42
C GLN A 180 12.01 5.35 4.83
N ALA A 181 12.12 5.81 6.09
CA ALA A 181 13.33 6.41 6.65
C ALA A 181 14.47 5.41 6.94
N ILE A 182 14.20 4.09 7.03
CA ILE A 182 15.28 3.12 7.27
C ILE A 182 15.95 2.79 5.92
N PRO A 183 17.28 3.03 5.76
CA PRO A 183 17.98 2.65 4.55
C PRO A 183 17.68 1.18 4.21
N ARG A 184 17.35 0.96 2.92
CA ARG A 184 16.61 -0.14 2.26
C ARG A 184 17.14 -1.58 2.48
N VAL A 185 17.71 -1.88 3.63
CA VAL A 185 18.33 -3.14 4.01
C VAL A 185 17.57 -3.68 5.23
N GLY A 186 16.63 -4.59 4.99
CA GLY A 186 15.81 -5.17 6.04
C GLY A 186 14.34 -5.22 5.65
N SER A 187 13.72 -6.40 5.70
CA SER A 187 12.25 -6.50 5.72
C SER A 187 11.76 -6.27 7.13
N SER A 188 11.93 -5.03 7.57
CA SER A 188 11.39 -4.57 8.84
C SER A 188 10.27 -3.58 8.63
N PHE A 189 9.24 -3.72 9.45
CA PHE A 189 8.04 -2.92 9.45
C PHE A 189 7.80 -2.46 10.88
N HIS A 190 7.18 -1.30 11.07
CA HIS A 190 6.57 -0.99 12.36
C HIS A 190 5.08 -1.22 12.24
N VAL A 191 4.47 -1.89 13.20
CA VAL A 191 3.03 -2.08 13.25
C VAL A 191 2.51 -1.46 14.53
N VAL A 192 1.50 -0.63 14.38
CA VAL A 192 0.73 -0.09 15.48
C VAL A 192 -0.46 -0.99 15.71
N VAL A 193 -0.54 -1.50 16.93
CA VAL A 193 -1.73 -2.12 17.49
C VAL A 193 -2.43 -1.07 18.31
N HIS A 194 -3.63 -0.72 17.87
CA HIS A 194 -4.47 0.21 18.57
C HIS A 194 -5.57 -0.53 19.31
N SER A 195 -5.70 -0.26 20.61
CA SER A 195 -6.71 -0.88 21.45
C SER A 195 -7.63 0.17 22.05
N ARG A 196 -8.94 -0.03 21.91
CA ARG A 196 -9.95 0.89 22.43
C ARG A 196 -10.60 0.34 23.70
N SER A 197 -10.37 0.99 24.84
CA SER A 197 -11.06 0.67 26.10
C SER A 197 -12.09 1.74 26.45
N TRP A 198 -13.33 1.29 26.66
CA TRP A 198 -14.42 2.15 27.08
C TRP A 198 -14.32 2.39 28.59
N SER A 199 -14.09 3.64 28.98
CA SER A 199 -14.12 4.01 30.40
C SER A 199 -15.53 4.41 30.82
N ALA A 200 -15.90 4.11 32.07
CA ALA A 200 -17.17 4.54 32.66
C ALA A 200 -17.26 6.08 32.86
N PHE A 201 -16.16 6.82 32.68
CA PHE A 201 -16.04 8.24 33.05
C PHE A 201 -16.15 9.20 31.86
N GLY A 202 -16.77 8.79 30.74
CA GLY A 202 -17.12 9.70 29.64
C GLY A 202 -15.98 10.06 28.68
N GLY A 203 -14.85 9.36 28.75
CA GLY A 203 -13.77 9.44 27.77
C GLY A 203 -13.34 8.05 27.31
N THR A 204 -12.81 7.94 26.09
CA THR A 204 -12.26 6.66 25.60
C THR A 204 -10.76 6.64 25.87
N LEU A 205 -10.31 5.63 26.63
CA LEU A 205 -8.88 5.39 26.82
C LEU A 205 -8.38 4.57 25.64
N MET A 206 -7.43 5.14 24.92
CA MET A 206 -6.81 4.52 23.78
C MET A 206 -5.43 4.00 24.18
N GLY A 207 -5.17 2.73 23.91
CA GLY A 207 -3.85 2.12 24.04
C GLY A 207 -3.20 2.07 22.67
N CYS A 208 -1.98 2.59 22.57
CA CYS A 208 -1.16 2.51 21.38
C CYS A 208 0.09 1.69 21.67
N THR A 209 0.26 0.58 20.96
CA THR A 209 1.41 -0.29 21.10
C THR A 209 2.10 -0.45 19.76
N ILE A 210 3.40 -0.14 19.71
CA ILE A 210 4.22 -0.13 18.51
C ILE A 210 5.18 -1.30 18.55
N TYR A 211 5.11 -2.16 17.54
CA TYR A 211 6.01 -3.29 17.35
C TYR A 211 6.90 -3.08 16.14
N HIS A 212 8.16 -3.50 16.24
CA HIS A 212 9.06 -3.71 15.12
C HIS A 212 8.94 -5.16 14.68
N ILE A 213 8.40 -5.37 13.49
CA ILE A 213 8.27 -6.69 12.88
C ILE A 213 9.42 -6.85 11.90
N GLN A 214 10.21 -7.90 12.07
CA GLN A 214 11.31 -8.23 11.19
C GLN A 214 11.12 -9.62 10.59
N GLN A 215 11.31 -9.73 9.28
CA GLN A 215 11.43 -11.05 8.67
C GLN A 215 12.78 -11.68 9.03
N GLN A 216 12.73 -12.89 9.57
CA GLN A 216 13.89 -13.76 9.76
C GLN A 216 13.89 -14.84 8.68
N GLY A 217 15.08 -15.17 8.17
CA GLY A 217 15.22 -16.13 7.08
C GLY A 217 14.74 -15.62 5.71
N HIS A 218 14.79 -16.53 4.73
CA HIS A 218 14.41 -16.27 3.34
C HIS A 218 13.72 -17.51 2.74
N GLY A 219 13.10 -17.33 1.57
CA GLY A 219 12.39 -18.42 0.90
C GLY A 219 11.28 -19.03 1.77
N PRO A 220 10.98 -20.32 1.62
CA PRO A 220 9.91 -21.01 2.37
C PRO A 220 10.12 -21.08 3.88
N GLN A 221 11.35 -20.87 4.38
CA GLN A 221 11.68 -20.91 5.80
C GLN A 221 11.61 -19.53 6.48
N ALA A 222 11.22 -18.49 5.74
CA ALA A 222 11.09 -17.18 6.31
C ALA A 222 9.96 -17.17 7.36
N THR A 223 10.15 -16.38 8.40
CA THR A 223 9.16 -16.16 9.47
C THR A 223 9.18 -14.70 9.88
N LEU A 224 8.19 -14.28 10.66
CA LEU A 224 8.14 -12.95 11.25
C LEU A 224 8.44 -13.04 12.75
N VAL A 225 9.21 -12.09 13.24
CA VAL A 225 9.45 -11.86 14.67
C VAL A 225 9.08 -10.44 14.99
N ALA A 226 8.41 -10.23 16.12
CA ALA A 226 8.01 -8.91 16.59
C ALA A 226 8.75 -8.55 17.87
N ASN A 227 9.25 -7.31 17.92
CA ASN A 227 9.86 -6.71 19.09
C ASN A 227 9.02 -5.51 19.51
N LEU A 228 8.56 -5.48 20.75
CA LEU A 228 7.88 -4.30 21.28
C LEU A 228 8.86 -3.12 21.31
N LEU A 229 8.49 -2.01 20.65
CA LEU A 229 9.28 -0.78 20.66
C LEU A 229 8.80 0.20 21.73
N ASN A 230 7.50 0.44 21.78
CA ASN A 230 6.89 1.31 22.79
C ASN A 230 5.41 0.96 23.00
N SER A 231 4.87 1.34 24.15
CA SER A 231 3.44 1.29 24.45
C SER A 231 3.07 2.47 25.33
N PHE A 232 2.01 3.18 24.97
CA PHE A 232 1.48 4.27 25.77
C PHE A 232 -0.03 4.37 25.68
N ILE A 233 -0.62 4.97 26.72
CA ILE A 233 -2.05 5.28 26.77
C ILE A 233 -2.24 6.76 26.51
N TYR A 234 -3.29 7.09 25.78
CA TYR A 234 -3.75 8.45 25.57
C TYR A 234 -5.28 8.51 25.61
N THR A 235 -5.82 9.72 25.62
CA THR A 235 -7.26 9.95 25.77
C THR A 235 -7.83 10.54 24.49
N GLN A 236 -8.89 9.94 23.98
CA GLN A 236 -9.63 10.48 22.86
C GLN A 236 -10.86 11.21 23.41
N ASN A 237 -10.83 12.54 23.34
CA ASN A 237 -11.94 13.41 23.68
C ASN A 237 -12.82 13.59 22.43
N GLY A 238 -13.84 12.75 22.23
CA GLY A 238 -14.66 12.84 21.03
C GLY A 238 -15.64 11.70 20.84
N PHE A 239 -16.53 11.86 19.85
CA PHE A 239 -17.49 10.84 19.46
C PHE A 239 -16.83 9.69 18.71
N ASN A 240 -17.49 8.55 18.82
CA ASN A 240 -17.02 7.19 18.65
C ASN A 240 -16.75 6.74 17.20
N ILE A 241 -16.07 7.55 16.39
CA ILE A 241 -15.64 7.14 15.05
C ILE A 241 -14.29 6.42 15.21
N SER A 242 -14.10 5.30 14.50
CA SER A 242 -12.82 4.61 14.43
C SER A 242 -11.73 5.59 14.02
N PRO A 243 -10.72 5.84 14.86
CA PRO A 243 -9.70 6.83 14.56
C PRO A 243 -8.98 6.44 13.26
N LYS A 244 -8.88 7.38 12.34
CA LYS A 244 -8.01 7.23 11.17
C LYS A 244 -6.59 7.40 11.66
N LEU A 245 -5.92 6.29 11.88
CA LEU A 245 -4.52 6.28 12.24
C LEU A 245 -3.68 6.35 10.96
N CYS A 246 -2.70 7.24 10.97
CA CYS A 246 -1.60 7.23 10.02
C CYS A 246 -0.32 7.19 10.83
N LEU A 247 0.68 6.52 10.30
CA LEU A 247 1.95 6.38 10.99
C LEU A 247 3.04 6.58 9.93
N LEU A 248 3.97 7.50 10.20
CA LEU A 248 5.08 7.85 9.32
C LEU A 248 6.32 8.11 10.17
N ASP A 249 7.37 7.33 9.93
CA ASP A 249 8.62 7.36 10.69
C ASP A 249 8.39 7.26 12.21
N ASP A 250 8.71 8.33 12.93
CA ASP A 250 8.62 8.41 14.39
C ASP A 250 7.28 9.01 14.87
N TYR A 251 6.33 9.20 13.95
CA TYR A 251 5.11 9.95 14.20
C TYR A 251 3.84 9.11 13.98
N ILE A 252 2.94 9.12 14.96
CA ILE A 252 1.58 8.59 14.87
C ILE A 252 0.64 9.77 14.78
N MET A 253 -0.22 9.79 13.78
CA MET A 253 -1.28 10.76 13.61
C MET A 253 -2.62 10.10 13.87
N GLU A 254 -3.48 10.83 14.56
CA GLU A 254 -4.86 10.49 14.81
C GLU A 254 -5.77 11.68 14.47
N ASP A 255 -6.89 11.39 13.83
CA ASP A 255 -8.00 12.32 13.67
C ASP A 255 -8.91 12.27 14.91
N VAL A 256 -9.09 13.42 15.57
CA VAL A 256 -9.97 13.58 16.73
C VAL A 256 -11.14 14.46 16.32
N LEU A 257 -12.34 13.86 16.30
CA LEU A 257 -13.58 14.60 16.10
C LEU A 257 -13.99 15.25 17.43
N GLU A 258 -13.93 16.57 17.49
CA GLU A 258 -14.40 17.30 18.67
C GLU A 258 -15.94 17.29 18.72
N SER A 259 -16.50 17.62 19.89
CA SER A 259 -17.95 17.58 20.14
C SER A 259 -18.78 18.19 18.99
N PRO A 260 -19.92 17.59 18.60
CA PRO A 260 -20.77 18.06 17.49
C PRO A 260 -21.26 19.50 17.67
N GLU A 261 -21.25 20.04 18.88
CA GLU A 261 -21.62 21.44 19.14
C GLU A 261 -20.57 22.44 18.63
N GLY A 262 -19.29 22.02 18.49
CA GLY A 262 -18.19 22.88 18.08
C GLY A 262 -17.92 22.89 16.57
N GLY A 263 -18.29 21.84 15.84
CA GLY A 263 -18.03 21.71 14.40
C GLY A 263 -16.55 21.59 14.00
N TYR A 264 -15.62 21.75 14.93
CA TYR A 264 -14.18 21.64 14.69
C TYR A 264 -13.71 20.19 14.76
N SER A 265 -12.54 19.95 14.18
CA SER A 265 -11.79 18.71 14.42
C SER A 265 -10.34 19.05 14.71
N SER A 266 -9.66 18.16 15.41
CA SER A 266 -8.23 18.28 15.60
C SER A 266 -7.49 17.07 15.06
N ILE A 267 -6.33 17.32 14.48
CA ILE A 267 -5.36 16.27 14.14
C ILE A 267 -4.28 16.31 15.21
N GLN A 268 -4.06 15.18 15.87
CA GLN A 268 -3.03 15.02 16.88
C GLN A 268 -1.93 14.12 16.34
N VAL A 269 -0.69 14.60 16.39
CA VAL A 269 0.49 13.87 15.94
C VAL A 269 1.43 13.65 17.11
N TYR A 270 1.62 12.40 17.51
CA TYR A 270 2.49 11.98 18.60
C TYR A 270 3.84 11.54 18.06
N ASN A 271 4.93 12.00 18.64
CA ASN A 271 6.23 11.35 18.47
C ASN A 271 6.23 10.10 19.36
N TRP A 272 6.00 8.93 18.74
CA TRP A 272 5.78 7.70 19.48
C TRP A 272 7.04 7.19 20.17
N ARG A 273 8.25 7.60 19.75
CA ARG A 273 9.50 7.19 20.45
C ARG A 273 9.69 7.86 21.80
N THR A 274 9.20 9.09 21.93
CA THR A 274 9.43 9.93 23.11
C THR A 274 8.18 10.09 23.97
N THR A 275 7.01 9.70 23.46
CA THR A 275 5.74 9.67 24.17
C THR A 275 5.69 8.50 25.16
N THR A 276 5.12 8.74 26.34
CA THR A 276 4.87 7.75 27.39
C THR A 276 3.44 7.88 27.92
N SER A 277 2.93 6.92 28.71
CA SER A 277 1.60 7.06 29.34
C SER A 277 1.51 8.21 30.35
N ALA A 278 2.64 8.74 30.83
CA ALA A 278 2.66 9.87 31.78
C ALA A 278 2.65 11.23 31.06
N HIS A 279 3.40 11.33 29.97
CA HIS A 279 3.52 12.55 29.17
C HIS A 279 3.61 12.24 27.69
N HIS A 280 2.96 13.05 26.88
CA HIS A 280 2.95 12.94 25.43
C HIS A 280 3.82 14.01 24.80
N ILE A 281 4.61 13.62 23.79
CA ILE A 281 5.32 14.57 22.92
C ILE A 281 4.51 14.67 21.64
N LYS A 282 3.66 15.69 21.52
CA LYS A 282 2.71 15.80 20.41
C LYS A 282 2.61 17.19 19.80
N SER A 283 2.12 17.24 18.57
CA SER A 283 1.73 18.44 17.84
C SER A 283 0.24 18.34 17.49
N CYS A 284 -0.49 19.44 17.57
CA CYS A 284 -1.92 19.47 17.36
C CYS A 284 -2.27 20.54 16.30
N LEU A 285 -3.11 20.17 15.34
CA LEU A 285 -3.73 21.08 14.37
C LEU A 285 -5.21 21.17 14.68
N LEU A 286 -5.76 22.38 14.84
CA LEU A 286 -7.20 22.60 14.87
C LEU A 286 -7.67 22.93 13.44
N LEU A 287 -8.66 22.21 12.95
CA LEU A 287 -9.23 22.38 11.62
C LEU A 287 -10.66 22.92 11.71
N GLU A 288 -11.04 23.73 10.74
CA GLU A 288 -12.37 24.34 10.64
C GLU A 288 -13.48 23.28 10.47
N SER A 289 -13.16 22.17 9.80
CA SER A 289 -14.09 21.06 9.55
C SER A 289 -13.38 19.71 9.70
N PRO A 290 -14.09 18.65 10.13
CA PRO A 290 -13.59 17.28 10.11
C PRO A 290 -13.04 16.87 8.75
N PRO A 291 -11.78 16.42 8.66
CA PRO A 291 -11.25 15.92 7.41
C PRO A 291 -11.95 14.59 7.04
N LEU A 292 -12.36 14.48 5.78
CA LEU A 292 -12.78 13.19 5.21
C LEU A 292 -11.63 12.21 5.15
N PHE A 293 -10.40 12.73 5.15
CA PHE A 293 -9.18 11.94 5.19
C PHE A 293 -8.01 12.82 5.62
N SER A 294 -7.04 12.22 6.26
CA SER A 294 -5.75 12.82 6.56
C SER A 294 -4.62 11.80 6.41
N ARG A 295 -3.42 12.26 6.03
CA ARG A 295 -2.17 11.48 6.10
C ARG A 295 -1.00 12.36 6.49
N LEU A 296 -0.07 11.74 7.22
CA LEU A 296 1.26 12.29 7.43
C LEU A 296 2.03 12.32 6.11
N LEU A 297 2.76 13.41 5.92
CA LEU A 297 3.72 13.60 4.85
C LEU A 297 5.11 13.84 5.46
N PRO A 298 6.19 13.63 4.69
CA PRO A 298 7.52 14.00 5.12
C PRO A 298 7.61 15.46 5.58
N GLU A 299 8.65 15.75 6.37
CA GLU A 299 8.99 17.11 6.81
C GLU A 299 7.90 17.80 7.65
N ASN A 300 7.27 17.03 8.54
CA ASN A 300 6.25 17.54 9.47
C ASN A 300 5.06 18.19 8.75
N LYS A 301 4.63 17.61 7.63
CA LYS A 301 3.45 18.05 6.88
C LYS A 301 2.31 17.06 7.07
N VAL A 302 1.08 17.54 6.96
CA VAL A 302 -0.14 16.72 6.92
C VAL A 302 -0.96 17.15 5.73
N ILE A 303 -1.47 16.19 4.95
CA ILE A 303 -2.48 16.46 3.96
C ILE A 303 -3.84 16.07 4.50
N CYS A 304 -4.84 16.93 4.30
CA CYS A 304 -6.22 16.71 4.67
C CYS A 304 -7.12 16.91 3.45
N ALA A 305 -8.14 16.07 3.29
CA ALA A 305 -9.24 16.32 2.37
C ALA A 305 -10.45 16.80 3.19
N SER A 306 -10.99 17.98 2.86
CA SER A 306 -12.18 18.52 3.51
C SER A 306 -13.45 18.07 2.77
N SER A 307 -14.61 18.24 3.40
CA SER A 307 -15.92 18.05 2.77
C SER A 307 -16.23 19.10 1.69
N HIS A 308 -15.48 20.21 1.66
CA HIS A 308 -15.71 21.36 0.77
C HIS A 308 -14.91 21.28 -0.54
N SER A 309 -14.73 20.09 -1.12
CA SER A 309 -14.04 19.96 -2.42
C SER A 309 -12.66 20.59 -2.43
N SER A 310 -11.92 20.44 -1.34
CA SER A 310 -10.54 20.90 -1.28
C SER A 310 -9.66 19.92 -0.53
N MET A 311 -8.43 19.79 -1.01
CA MET A 311 -7.35 19.22 -0.23
C MET A 311 -6.48 20.35 0.27
N ALA A 312 -5.99 20.21 1.50
CA ALA A 312 -5.19 21.23 2.14
C ALA A 312 -3.97 20.56 2.75
N ILE A 313 -2.80 21.18 2.56
CA ILE A 313 -1.56 20.74 3.19
C ILE A 313 -1.27 21.70 4.33
N TYR A 314 -0.99 21.15 5.50
CA TYR A 314 -0.67 21.89 6.71
C TYR A 314 0.75 21.56 7.15
N ARG A 315 1.42 22.55 7.72
CA ARG A 315 2.66 22.33 8.49
C ARG A 315 2.29 22.06 9.93
N LEU A 316 2.84 21.00 10.51
CA LEU A 316 2.66 20.71 11.93
C LEU A 316 3.34 21.80 12.77
N PRO A 317 2.66 22.32 13.81
CA PRO A 317 3.30 23.14 14.81
C PRO A 317 4.45 22.41 15.51
N PRO A 318 5.34 23.13 16.20
CA PRO A 318 6.37 22.51 17.03
C PRO A 318 5.76 21.54 18.04
N PHE A 319 6.39 20.38 18.20
CA PHE A 319 5.99 19.38 19.18
C PHE A 319 6.17 19.94 20.60
N LYS A 320 5.21 19.64 21.46
CA LYS A 320 5.19 20.05 22.87
C LYS A 320 5.09 18.82 23.75
N LYS A 321 5.71 18.91 24.93
CA LYS A 321 5.46 17.97 26.01
C LYS A 321 4.16 18.36 26.71
N VAL A 322 3.23 17.43 26.79
CA VAL A 322 1.92 17.57 27.43
C VAL A 322 1.79 16.48 28.48
N GLU A 323 1.44 16.82 29.71
CA GLU A 323 1.18 15.81 30.73
C GLU A 323 -0.16 15.12 30.45
N PHE A 324 -0.27 13.81 30.72
CA PHE A 324 -1.48 13.02 30.43
C PHE A 324 -2.74 13.65 31.05
N ARG A 325 -2.61 14.23 32.25
CA ARG A 325 -3.69 14.93 32.95
C ARG A 325 -4.18 16.19 32.22
N ASP A 326 -3.28 16.90 31.55
CA ASP A 326 -3.65 18.09 30.79
C ASP A 326 -4.37 17.71 29.50
N SER A 327 -3.93 16.63 28.84
CA SER A 327 -4.58 16.06 27.66
C SER A 327 -6.02 15.61 27.94
N LEU A 328 -6.30 15.10 29.15
CA LEU A 328 -7.66 14.76 29.58
C LEU A 328 -8.60 15.97 29.54
N ASN A 329 -8.10 17.13 29.96
CA ASN A 329 -8.88 18.36 30.05
C ASN A 329 -8.96 19.13 28.71
N GLY A 330 -8.24 18.68 27.68
CA GLY A 330 -8.14 19.38 26.38
C GLY A 330 -7.50 20.77 26.48
N SER A 331 -6.77 21.06 27.57
CA SER A 331 -6.16 22.38 27.79
C SER A 331 -4.98 22.68 26.86
N ASP A 332 -4.46 21.63 26.23
CA ASP A 332 -3.34 21.64 25.29
C ASP A 332 -3.77 21.88 23.83
N LEU A 333 -5.07 21.83 23.54
CA LEU A 333 -5.59 22.07 22.19
C LEU A 333 -5.33 23.52 21.74
N PRO A 334 -4.86 23.73 20.50
CA PRO A 334 -4.64 25.07 19.99
C PRO A 334 -5.98 25.79 19.84
N ARG A 335 -6.01 27.08 20.18
CA ARG A 335 -7.22 27.92 20.08
C ARG A 335 -7.47 28.48 18.68
N ASN A 336 -6.43 28.52 17.86
CA ASN A 336 -6.50 29.10 16.53
C ASN A 336 -6.60 27.99 15.49
N ILE A 337 -7.53 28.16 14.54
CA ILE A 337 -7.64 27.31 13.36
C ILE A 337 -6.32 27.40 12.57
N ALA A 338 -5.77 26.24 12.24
CA ALA A 338 -4.55 26.13 11.47
C ALA A 338 -4.78 26.65 10.05
N LYS A 339 -3.83 27.44 9.53
CA LYS A 339 -3.85 27.89 8.14
C LYS A 339 -3.08 26.90 7.27
N PRO A 340 -3.65 26.43 6.15
CA PRO A 340 -2.93 25.57 5.24
C PRO A 340 -1.79 26.33 4.54
N ILE A 341 -0.69 25.63 4.25
CA ILE A 341 0.40 26.14 3.41
C ILE A 341 0.02 26.11 1.93
N HIS A 342 -0.76 25.10 1.53
CA HIS A 342 -1.32 24.98 0.19
C HIS A 342 -2.77 24.52 0.28
N VAL A 343 -3.62 25.09 -0.57
CA VAL A 343 -4.99 24.63 -0.79
C VAL A 343 -5.11 24.24 -2.24
N LEU A 344 -5.43 22.98 -2.46
CA LEU A 344 -5.67 22.39 -3.76
C LEU A 344 -7.17 22.33 -3.95
N SER A 345 -7.67 23.19 -4.81
CA SER A 345 -9.08 23.16 -5.16
C SER A 345 -9.39 21.91 -5.98
N LEU A 346 -10.45 21.22 -5.59
CA LEU A 346 -11.08 20.17 -6.40
C LEU A 346 -12.22 20.78 -7.24
N ASP A 347 -12.31 22.11 -7.39
CA ASP A 347 -13.34 22.77 -8.18
C ASP A 347 -13.39 22.22 -9.61
N GLY A 348 -14.58 21.80 -10.05
CA GLY A 348 -14.81 21.05 -11.28
C GLY A 348 -15.10 19.56 -11.05
N ILE A 349 -14.79 19.08 -9.85
CA ILE A 349 -15.21 17.78 -9.32
C ILE A 349 -16.51 18.05 -8.55
N GLY A 350 -17.63 17.43 -8.94
CA GLY A 350 -18.96 17.86 -8.52
C GLY A 350 -19.13 17.90 -6.99
N ASN A 351 -19.73 18.96 -6.46
CA ASN A 351 -20.01 19.13 -5.01
C ASN A 351 -20.83 17.97 -4.37
N ARG A 352 -21.39 17.04 -5.17
CA ARG A 352 -22.12 15.88 -4.67
C ARG A 352 -21.20 14.72 -4.24
N ALA A 353 -19.95 14.67 -4.69
CA ALA A 353 -19.04 13.53 -4.48
C ALA A 353 -18.67 13.31 -3.01
N LEU A 354 -18.33 14.39 -2.30
CA LEU A 354 -17.60 14.33 -1.04
C LEU A 354 -18.50 14.15 0.19
N LEU A 355 -19.80 14.30 0.01
CA LEU A 355 -20.78 13.95 1.05
C LEU A 355 -21.02 12.44 1.13
N SER A 356 -20.56 11.68 0.13
CA SER A 356 -20.66 10.22 0.10
C SER A 356 -19.43 9.57 0.73
N SER A 357 -19.59 8.42 1.37
CA SER A 357 -18.53 7.55 1.92
C SER A 357 -17.54 7.00 0.86
N GLN A 358 -17.50 7.59 -0.34
CA GLN A 358 -16.81 7.07 -1.52
C GLN A 358 -15.49 7.80 -1.83
N LEU A 359 -14.97 8.62 -0.92
CA LEU A 359 -13.62 9.16 -1.08
C LEU A 359 -12.60 8.03 -0.87
N ASN A 360 -12.01 7.55 -1.95
CA ASN A 360 -10.95 6.54 -1.92
C ASN A 360 -9.63 7.21 -2.24
N ILE A 361 -8.63 6.97 -1.41
CA ILE A 361 -7.31 7.57 -1.51
C ILE A 361 -6.27 6.48 -1.30
N SER A 362 -5.21 6.54 -2.10
CA SER A 362 -4.12 5.59 -1.94
C SER A 362 -3.26 5.93 -0.73
N GLU A 363 -2.54 4.93 -0.23
CA GLU A 363 -1.44 5.21 0.68
C GLU A 363 -0.38 6.09 -0.02
N PRO A 364 0.29 7.01 0.71
CA PRO A 364 1.31 7.86 0.11
C PRO A 364 2.53 7.06 -0.36
N CYS A 365 2.92 7.24 -1.63
CA CYS A 365 4.22 6.79 -2.12
C CYS A 365 5.24 7.92 -1.96
N ILE A 366 6.06 7.85 -0.92
CA ILE A 366 7.10 8.84 -0.63
C ILE A 366 8.31 8.56 -1.52
N GLY A 367 8.49 9.38 -2.55
CA GLY A 367 9.67 9.36 -3.40
C GLY A 367 10.86 10.10 -2.76
N LYS A 368 11.95 10.22 -3.51
CA LYS A 368 13.15 10.95 -3.06
C LYS A 368 12.93 12.47 -2.99
N THR A 369 12.10 13.01 -3.88
CA THR A 369 11.91 14.46 -4.07
C THR A 369 10.46 14.90 -3.90
N ALA A 370 9.51 13.97 -3.95
CA ALA A 370 8.10 14.25 -3.85
C ALA A 370 7.33 13.04 -3.35
N THR A 371 6.21 13.28 -2.68
CA THR A 371 5.23 12.27 -2.30
C THR A 371 4.11 12.22 -3.34
N ARG A 372 3.75 11.01 -3.79
CA ARG A 372 2.66 10.78 -4.73
C ARG A 372 1.46 10.15 -4.04
N ILE A 373 0.28 10.71 -4.27
CA ILE A 373 -0.99 10.22 -3.72
C ILE A 373 -2.02 10.26 -4.83
N SER A 374 -2.78 9.18 -5.02
CA SER A 374 -3.92 9.19 -5.92
C SER A 374 -5.22 9.28 -5.15
N LEU A 375 -6.22 9.92 -5.74
CA LEU A 375 -7.53 10.15 -5.17
C LEU A 375 -8.60 9.81 -6.19
N ARG A 376 -9.63 9.07 -5.79
CA ARG A 376 -10.84 8.91 -6.58
C ARG A 376 -11.89 9.92 -6.14
N VAL A 377 -12.45 10.65 -7.10
CA VAL A 377 -13.63 11.50 -6.88
C VAL A 377 -14.54 11.44 -8.11
N ASP A 378 -15.84 11.20 -7.92
CA ASP A 378 -16.84 11.10 -9.00
C ASP A 378 -16.44 10.20 -10.18
N GLY A 379 -15.84 9.04 -9.86
CA GLY A 379 -15.39 8.09 -10.87
C GLY A 379 -14.15 8.52 -11.69
N SER A 380 -13.59 9.68 -11.38
CA SER A 380 -12.31 10.15 -11.88
C SER A 380 -11.19 9.82 -10.89
N ILE A 381 -9.98 9.57 -11.41
CA ILE A 381 -8.78 9.41 -10.58
C ILE A 381 -7.85 10.60 -10.82
N TYR A 382 -7.54 11.28 -9.72
CA TYR A 382 -6.60 12.39 -9.64
C TYR A 382 -5.30 11.94 -8.99
N GLY A 383 -4.21 12.62 -9.34
CA GLY A 383 -2.88 12.38 -8.87
C GLY A 383 -2.29 13.64 -8.29
N PHE A 384 -1.80 13.55 -7.07
CA PHE A 384 -1.14 14.62 -6.36
C PHE A 384 0.36 14.31 -6.31
N ILE A 385 1.18 15.22 -6.82
CA ILE A 385 2.62 15.23 -6.61
C ILE A 385 2.91 16.35 -5.62
N ILE A 386 3.38 15.99 -4.43
CA ILE A 386 3.66 16.92 -3.34
C ILE A 386 5.17 17.01 -3.17
N PRO A 387 5.83 18.07 -3.68
CA PRO A 387 7.26 18.27 -3.53
C PRO A 387 7.66 18.31 -2.05
N HIS A 388 8.85 17.78 -1.77
CA HIS A 388 9.43 17.86 -0.43
C HIS A 388 9.97 19.28 -0.17
N ASP A 389 10.55 19.95 -1.17
CA ASP A 389 11.16 21.28 -1.05
C ASP A 389 10.21 22.49 -0.86
N GLU A 390 8.98 22.27 -0.39
CA GLU A 390 7.93 23.31 -0.19
C GLU A 390 7.43 23.99 -1.47
N SER A 391 7.85 23.50 -2.65
CA SER A 391 7.27 23.93 -3.91
C SER A 391 5.78 23.59 -3.96
N GLU A 392 5.04 24.34 -4.80
CA GLU A 392 3.60 24.17 -4.96
C GLU A 392 3.26 22.74 -5.39
N PRO A 393 2.32 22.05 -4.71
CA PRO A 393 1.88 20.73 -5.12
C PRO A 393 1.20 20.76 -6.47
N LEU A 394 1.44 19.73 -7.27
CA LEU A 394 0.85 19.59 -8.60
C LEU A 394 -0.31 18.60 -8.55
N VAL A 395 -1.41 18.94 -9.21
CA VAL A 395 -2.59 18.08 -9.37
C VAL A 395 -2.72 17.69 -10.83
N PHE A 396 -2.84 16.39 -11.08
CA PHE A 396 -3.02 15.82 -12.40
C PHE A 396 -4.30 15.03 -12.46
N PHE A 397 -5.02 15.16 -13.57
CA PHE A 397 -6.00 14.16 -13.94
C PHE A 397 -5.24 12.92 -14.45
N LEU A 398 -5.40 11.77 -13.78
CA LEU A 398 -4.67 10.55 -14.14
C LEU A 398 -5.50 9.62 -15.02
N ALA A 399 -6.79 9.52 -14.74
CA ALA A 399 -7.69 8.64 -15.49
C ALA A 399 -9.15 9.04 -15.35
N LEU A 400 -9.89 8.90 -16.46
CA LEU A 400 -11.33 8.69 -16.46
C LEU A 400 -11.58 7.20 -16.65
N SER A 401 -12.46 6.59 -15.85
CA SER A 401 -13.07 5.32 -16.23
C SER A 401 -14.59 5.50 -16.20
N VAL A 402 -15.21 5.28 -17.35
CA VAL A 402 -16.67 5.30 -17.49
C VAL A 402 -17.30 4.28 -16.54
N GLU A 403 -16.59 3.18 -16.31
CA GLU A 403 -17.00 2.14 -15.39
C GLU A 403 -16.88 2.56 -13.92
N LEU A 404 -15.90 3.41 -13.58
CA LEU A 404 -15.81 4.05 -12.26
C LEU A 404 -16.94 5.08 -12.01
N MET A 405 -17.60 5.56 -13.06
CA MET A 405 -18.76 6.46 -12.94
C MET A 405 -20.08 5.71 -12.72
N GLN A 406 -20.08 4.37 -12.76
CA GLN A 406 -21.31 3.63 -12.49
C GLN A 406 -21.68 3.76 -11.01
N PRO A 407 -22.93 4.17 -10.69
CA PRO A 407 -23.40 4.34 -9.30
C PRO A 407 -23.35 3.03 -8.51
N GLU A 408 -23.21 1.90 -9.20
CA GLU A 408 -23.07 0.55 -8.67
C GLU A 408 -21.65 0.23 -8.14
N SER A 409 -20.65 1.09 -8.31
CA SER A 409 -19.31 0.84 -7.76
C SER A 409 -19.26 1.11 -6.25
N LYS A 410 -19.31 0.05 -5.43
CA LYS A 410 -19.37 0.15 -3.96
C LYS A 410 -18.01 0.34 -3.31
N TYR A 411 -17.03 -0.48 -3.71
CA TYR A 411 -15.72 -0.50 -3.07
C TYR A 411 -14.63 -0.24 -4.08
N VAL A 412 -13.84 0.81 -3.83
CA VAL A 412 -12.62 1.07 -4.59
C VAL A 412 -11.44 1.02 -3.66
N THR A 413 -10.55 0.10 -3.97
CA THR A 413 -9.22 0.04 -3.37
C THR A 413 -8.27 0.73 -4.33
N LEU A 414 -7.75 1.87 -3.89
CA LEU A 414 -6.86 2.70 -4.68
C LEU A 414 -5.43 2.51 -4.19
N GLY A 415 -4.53 2.13 -5.09
CA GLY A 415 -3.09 2.30 -4.89
C GLY A 415 -2.61 3.49 -5.73
N VAL A 416 -1.30 3.81 -5.72
CA VAL A 416 -0.80 5.05 -6.31
C VAL A 416 -0.83 5.03 -7.83
N ASP A 417 -0.74 3.87 -8.48
CA ASP A 417 -0.81 3.78 -9.95
C ASP A 417 -1.79 2.70 -10.47
N LYS A 418 -2.54 2.07 -9.57
CA LYS A 418 -3.59 1.07 -9.84
C LYS A 418 -4.84 1.34 -9.02
N ALA A 419 -5.97 0.91 -9.54
CA ALA A 419 -7.20 0.79 -8.76
C ALA A 419 -7.82 -0.58 -8.97
N TYR A 420 -8.43 -1.10 -7.91
CA TYR A 420 -9.30 -2.26 -7.91
C TYR A 420 -10.70 -1.82 -7.49
N VAL A 421 -11.70 -2.16 -8.29
CA VAL A 421 -13.07 -1.67 -8.18
C VAL A 421 -14.00 -2.87 -8.15
N GLU A 422 -14.77 -2.99 -7.09
CA GLU A 422 -15.80 -4.02 -6.98
C GLU A 422 -17.17 -3.44 -7.34
N SER A 423 -17.90 -4.18 -8.18
CA SER A 423 -19.26 -3.84 -8.61
C SER A 423 -20.29 -4.25 -7.55
N HIS A 424 -21.46 -3.62 -7.59
CA HIS A 424 -22.61 -3.90 -6.71
C HIS A 424 -23.13 -5.35 -6.82
N GLU A 425 -23.71 -5.77 -5.70
CA GLU A 425 -24.52 -6.94 -5.28
C GLU A 425 -24.74 -8.12 -6.24
N ASP A 426 -24.95 -7.92 -7.54
CA ASP A 426 -25.27 -9.01 -8.48
C ASP A 426 -24.18 -9.29 -9.52
N SER A 427 -23.09 -8.53 -9.50
CA SER A 427 -22.03 -8.68 -10.49
C SER A 427 -20.78 -9.29 -9.89
N PRO A 428 -20.39 -10.53 -10.28
CA PRO A 428 -19.08 -11.07 -9.95
C PRO A 428 -17.93 -10.36 -10.68
N ASN A 429 -18.20 -9.18 -11.24
CA ASN A 429 -17.26 -8.41 -12.01
C ASN A 429 -16.53 -7.44 -11.09
N ALA A 430 -15.20 -7.54 -11.10
CA ALA A 430 -14.36 -6.45 -10.62
C ALA A 430 -13.62 -5.83 -11.79
N ILE A 431 -13.22 -4.59 -11.60
CA ILE A 431 -12.50 -3.80 -12.59
C ILE A 431 -11.14 -3.46 -12.03
N THR A 432 -10.12 -3.71 -12.83
CA THR A 432 -8.76 -3.29 -12.53
C THR A 432 -8.41 -2.16 -13.47
N VAL A 433 -7.95 -1.05 -12.92
CA VAL A 433 -7.55 0.14 -13.65
C VAL A 433 -6.06 0.34 -13.42
N ALA A 434 -5.30 0.52 -14.49
CA ALA A 434 -3.92 0.98 -14.40
C ALA A 434 -3.77 2.32 -15.08
N PHE A 435 -3.11 3.25 -14.40
CA PHE A 435 -2.88 4.61 -14.87
C PHE A 435 -1.40 5.00 -14.71
N ASN A 436 -1.00 6.10 -15.34
CA ASN A 436 0.39 6.55 -15.37
C ASN A 436 0.50 7.94 -14.77
N TRP A 437 1.68 8.21 -14.22
CA TRP A 437 2.07 9.53 -13.74
C TRP A 437 2.84 10.28 -14.83
N PRO A 438 2.76 11.63 -14.87
CA PRO A 438 3.68 12.41 -15.68
C PRO A 438 5.12 12.14 -15.23
N THR A 439 6.03 12.08 -16.20
CA THR A 439 7.46 12.20 -15.92
C THR A 439 7.76 13.59 -15.35
N ASP A 440 8.90 13.75 -14.67
CA ASP A 440 9.27 15.04 -14.08
C ASP A 440 9.35 16.16 -15.16
N ASP A 441 9.82 15.82 -16.37
CA ASP A 441 9.83 16.72 -17.53
C ASP A 441 8.42 17.08 -18.02
N GLU A 442 7.52 16.10 -18.10
CA GLU A 442 6.12 16.33 -18.50
C GLU A 442 5.38 17.19 -17.47
N ALA A 443 5.58 16.90 -16.18
CA ALA A 443 5.01 17.65 -15.06
C ALA A 443 5.43 19.13 -15.10
N ALA A 444 6.71 19.40 -15.37
CA ALA A 444 7.23 20.77 -15.49
C ALA A 444 6.66 21.52 -16.72
N SER A 445 6.32 20.81 -17.79
CA SER A 445 5.87 21.43 -19.05
C SER A 445 4.40 21.82 -19.08
N ALA A 446 3.59 21.39 -18.10
CA ALA A 446 2.13 21.50 -18.08
C ALA A 446 1.40 20.91 -19.32
N LYS A 447 2.10 20.14 -20.17
CA LYS A 447 1.54 19.49 -21.37
C LYS A 447 1.14 18.03 -21.14
N TRP A 448 0.84 17.67 -19.90
CA TRP A 448 0.43 16.31 -19.57
C TRP A 448 -0.99 16.04 -20.06
N GLU A 449 -1.13 15.04 -20.92
CA GLU A 449 -2.42 14.44 -21.26
C GLU A 449 -2.52 13.07 -20.60
N PRO A 450 -3.57 12.81 -19.81
CA PRO A 450 -3.80 11.50 -19.22
C PRO A 450 -3.96 10.49 -20.34
N ARG A 451 -3.14 9.45 -20.29
CA ARG A 451 -3.33 8.30 -21.16
C ARG A 451 -4.59 7.57 -20.72
N LEU A 452 -5.38 7.09 -21.69
CA LEU A 452 -6.51 6.21 -21.42
C LEU A 452 -6.09 5.12 -20.44
N ALA A 453 -6.76 5.09 -19.29
CA ALA A 453 -6.54 4.04 -18.31
C ALA A 453 -6.82 2.69 -18.96
N VAL A 454 -5.96 1.74 -18.66
CA VAL A 454 -6.17 0.38 -19.14
C VAL A 454 -7.13 -0.29 -18.17
N THR A 455 -8.37 -0.46 -18.62
CA THR A 455 -9.46 -1.04 -17.84
C THR A 455 -9.69 -2.48 -18.24
N TYR A 456 -9.73 -3.38 -17.25
CA TYR A 456 -10.12 -4.78 -17.47
C TYR A 456 -11.28 -5.15 -16.57
N ARG A 457 -12.40 -5.52 -17.19
CA ARG A 457 -13.51 -6.17 -16.49
C ARG A 457 -13.21 -7.66 -16.36
N ARG A 458 -13.26 -8.17 -15.13
CA ARG A 458 -12.93 -9.56 -14.83
C ARG A 458 -14.04 -10.18 -14.00
N LYS A 459 -14.52 -11.34 -14.42
CA LYS A 459 -15.43 -12.17 -13.62
C LYS A 459 -14.59 -13.00 -12.65
N TRP A 460 -14.89 -12.90 -11.37
CA TRP A 460 -14.22 -13.64 -10.31
C TRP A 460 -15.12 -14.76 -9.80
N MET A 461 -14.52 -15.87 -9.39
CA MET A 461 -15.29 -17.08 -9.09
C MET A 461 -15.98 -17.03 -7.72
N PHE A 462 -15.45 -16.24 -6.78
CA PHE A 462 -15.88 -16.25 -5.38
C PHE A 462 -16.31 -14.85 -4.91
N HIS A 463 -17.17 -14.23 -5.71
CA HIS A 463 -17.57 -12.84 -5.52
C HIS A 463 -19.03 -12.80 -5.09
N TRP A 464 -19.29 -12.46 -3.83
CA TRP A 464 -20.59 -11.99 -3.38
C TRP A 464 -20.41 -10.97 -2.25
N GLU A 465 -21.43 -10.14 -2.03
CA GLU A 465 -21.51 -9.02 -1.07
C GLU A 465 -20.66 -9.16 0.20
N SER A 466 -19.42 -8.67 0.17
CA SER A 466 -18.71 -8.35 1.40
C SER A 466 -19.04 -6.92 1.77
N TYR A 467 -19.93 -6.73 2.75
CA TYR A 467 -20.24 -5.41 3.29
C TYR A 467 -19.11 -4.80 4.13
N ARG A 468 -18.00 -5.52 4.35
CA ARG A 468 -17.33 -5.40 5.65
C ARG A 468 -15.87 -4.95 5.62
N SER A 469 -15.17 -4.96 4.47
CA SER A 469 -13.83 -4.35 4.39
C SER A 469 -13.40 -4.05 2.96
N PRO A 470 -12.72 -2.91 2.70
CA PRO A 470 -12.04 -2.70 1.43
C PRO A 470 -10.97 -3.76 1.21
N ALA A 471 -10.68 -4.10 -0.04
CA ALA A 471 -9.57 -4.98 -0.37
C ALA A 471 -8.24 -4.36 0.09
N LEU A 472 -7.27 -5.21 0.41
CA LEU A 472 -5.90 -4.81 0.70
C LEU A 472 -5.08 -4.98 -0.58
N ILE A 473 -4.35 -3.94 -0.98
CA ILE A 473 -3.51 -3.97 -2.18
C ILE A 473 -2.04 -3.76 -1.81
N ASP A 474 -1.17 -4.62 -2.34
CA ASP A 474 0.27 -4.37 -2.44
C ASP A 474 0.59 -4.26 -3.94
N GLU A 475 0.54 -3.04 -4.46
CA GLU A 475 0.87 -2.74 -5.86
C GLU A 475 2.24 -3.27 -6.30
N PRO A 476 3.33 -3.14 -5.48
CA PRO A 476 4.66 -3.61 -5.89
C PRO A 476 4.67 -5.10 -6.24
N SER A 477 4.12 -5.96 -5.37
CA SER A 477 4.02 -7.40 -5.65
C SER A 477 2.86 -7.76 -6.58
N GLY A 478 1.95 -6.81 -6.85
CA GLY A 478 0.70 -7.06 -7.54
C GLY A 478 -0.17 -8.08 -6.83
N ARG A 479 -0.20 -8.02 -5.50
CA ARG A 479 -1.09 -8.85 -4.70
C ARG A 479 -2.25 -8.03 -4.20
N LEU A 480 -3.42 -8.64 -4.27
CA LEU A 480 -4.66 -8.11 -3.73
C LEU A 480 -5.28 -9.17 -2.82
N ILE A 481 -5.79 -8.75 -1.67
CA ILE A 481 -6.47 -9.63 -0.71
C ILE A 481 -7.83 -9.03 -0.44
N ARG A 482 -8.86 -9.86 -0.53
CA ARG A 482 -10.23 -9.44 -0.28
C ARG A 482 -11.00 -10.53 0.44
N ALA A 483 -12.05 -10.13 1.14
CA ALA A 483 -12.98 -11.08 1.71
C ALA A 483 -13.56 -11.90 0.55
N ALA A 484 -13.55 -13.22 0.72
CA ALA A 484 -14.24 -14.14 -0.16
C ALA A 484 -15.38 -14.74 0.63
N THR A 485 -16.36 -15.20 -0.11
CA THR A 485 -17.58 -15.60 0.51
C THR A 485 -18.09 -16.82 -0.25
N TYR A 486 -18.43 -17.89 0.49
CA TYR A 486 -18.84 -19.17 -0.08
C TYR A 486 -20.35 -19.14 -0.31
N GLY A 487 -20.87 -19.85 -1.32
CA GLY A 487 -22.29 -19.89 -1.69
C GLY A 487 -23.21 -20.55 -0.66
N GLN A 488 -23.05 -20.22 0.62
CA GLN A 488 -24.05 -20.42 1.65
C GLN A 488 -25.28 -19.61 1.27
N SER A 489 -26.46 -20.19 1.46
CA SER A 489 -27.72 -19.50 1.21
C SER A 489 -27.81 -18.23 2.04
N GLU A 490 -28.42 -17.19 1.48
CA GLU A 490 -28.68 -15.90 2.14
C GLU A 490 -29.26 -16.05 3.56
N GLU A 491 -30.04 -17.13 3.79
CA GLU A 491 -30.64 -17.50 5.08
C GLU A 491 -29.61 -17.86 6.17
N ASP A 492 -28.48 -18.52 5.83
CA ASP A 492 -27.46 -18.87 6.81
C ASP A 492 -26.71 -17.61 7.28
N TYR A 493 -26.58 -16.62 6.39
CA TYR A 493 -25.79 -15.42 6.63
C TYR A 493 -26.46 -14.40 7.55
N LEU A 494 -27.79 -14.26 7.46
CA LEU A 494 -28.55 -13.35 8.32
C LEU A 494 -28.55 -13.77 9.79
N SER A 495 -28.19 -15.02 10.09
CA SER A 495 -28.14 -15.55 11.45
C SER A 495 -26.82 -15.27 12.20
N SER A 496 -25.72 -14.99 11.49
CA SER A 496 -24.41 -14.72 12.09
C SER A 496 -24.14 -13.21 12.11
N SER A 497 -24.71 -12.50 13.08
CA SER A 497 -24.73 -11.04 13.06
C SER A 497 -23.34 -10.38 13.23
N ASP A 498 -22.32 -11.05 13.78
CA ASP A 498 -21.20 -10.32 14.39
C ASP A 498 -19.77 -10.72 14.04
N THR A 499 -19.50 -11.70 13.16
CA THR A 499 -18.10 -12.11 12.94
C THR A 499 -17.70 -12.13 11.48
N ASP A 500 -16.66 -11.33 11.18
CA ASP A 500 -16.00 -11.12 9.88
C ASP A 500 -15.15 -12.35 9.44
N THR A 501 -15.65 -13.55 9.72
CA THR A 501 -14.89 -14.82 9.75
C THR A 501 -14.91 -15.60 8.44
N GLY A 502 -15.17 -14.97 7.29
CA GLY A 502 -15.21 -15.69 6.01
C GLY A 502 -13.82 -16.06 5.45
N PRO A 503 -13.76 -16.95 4.43
CA PRO A 503 -12.54 -17.20 3.67
C PRO A 503 -12.11 -15.94 2.90
N TRP A 504 -10.88 -15.94 2.36
CA TRP A 504 -10.32 -14.79 1.67
C TRP A 504 -9.81 -15.21 0.31
N SER A 505 -9.97 -14.31 -0.65
CA SER A 505 -9.42 -14.44 -1.98
C SER A 505 -8.10 -13.68 -2.04
N ILE A 506 -7.05 -14.43 -2.36
CA ILE A 506 -5.72 -13.90 -2.64
C ILE A 506 -5.56 -13.89 -4.15
N ILE A 507 -5.36 -12.71 -4.69
CA ILE A 507 -5.30 -12.45 -6.13
C ILE A 507 -3.88 -11.99 -6.46
N ASP A 508 -3.20 -12.76 -7.31
CA ASP A 508 -1.85 -12.49 -7.78
C ASP A 508 -1.88 -12.06 -9.26
N PHE A 509 -1.54 -10.80 -9.50
CA PHE A 509 -1.35 -10.25 -10.85
C PHE A 509 0.01 -10.65 -11.45
N CYS A 510 0.86 -11.36 -10.71
CA CYS A 510 2.10 -11.90 -11.24
C CYS A 510 1.81 -13.02 -12.26
N LEU A 511 2.26 -12.85 -13.50
CA LEU A 511 2.09 -13.85 -14.56
C LEU A 511 3.02 -15.06 -14.36
N PRO A 512 2.51 -16.28 -14.12
CA PRO A 512 3.34 -17.44 -13.77
C PRO A 512 4.34 -17.87 -14.85
N ARG A 513 4.07 -17.58 -16.13
CA ARG A 513 4.93 -18.01 -17.25
C ARG A 513 6.31 -17.35 -17.25
N TYR A 514 6.45 -16.15 -16.68
CA TYR A 514 7.77 -15.54 -16.53
C TYR A 514 8.60 -16.21 -15.41
N ILE A 515 7.95 -16.96 -14.51
CA ILE A 515 8.57 -17.58 -13.34
C ILE A 515 8.81 -19.10 -13.58
N ALA A 516 7.90 -19.77 -14.29
CA ALA A 516 7.92 -21.24 -14.43
C ALA A 516 8.84 -21.75 -15.55
N ASP A 517 9.08 -20.97 -16.61
CA ASP A 517 9.88 -21.43 -17.74
C ASP A 517 11.39 -21.34 -17.49
N SER A 518 11.85 -20.59 -16.50
CA SER A 518 13.26 -20.58 -16.07
C SER A 518 13.69 -21.86 -15.35
N ALA A 519 12.74 -22.73 -14.98
CA ALA A 519 13.00 -24.00 -14.28
C ALA A 519 12.87 -25.24 -15.18
N ARG A 520 12.47 -25.10 -16.45
CA ARG A 520 12.25 -26.24 -17.38
C ARG A 520 13.35 -26.43 -18.43
N CYS A 521 14.41 -25.62 -18.39
CA CYS A 521 15.62 -25.83 -19.17
C CYS A 521 16.74 -26.35 -18.25
N SER A 522 16.59 -27.58 -17.78
CA SER A 522 17.63 -28.36 -17.10
C SER A 522 17.60 -29.79 -17.60
#